data_AF-A0A6A5H9W4-F1
#
_entry.id   AF-A0A6A5H9W4-F1
#
_cell.length_a   1.000
_cell.length_b   1.000
_cell.length_c   1.000
_cell.angle_alpha   90.00
_cell.angle_beta   90.00
_cell.angle_gamma   90.00
#
_symmetry.space_group_name_H-M   'P 1'
#
loop_
_entity.id
_entity.type
_entity.pdbx_description
1 polymer ?
#
loop_
_entity_poly.entity_id
_entity_poly.type
_entity_poly.pdbx_seq_one_letter_code
_entity_poly.pdbx_strand_id
1 'polypeptide(L)'
;MDSREFGPFSNELAPLTLEESLRDYPHMTPLIWNKMQEVGRSVLYWKRRHAMTAVYVVSRRAIRSIDAVIEKRPYLFFTEKPIVRMFEDGRGGEQRFVMEAEFFKALNIDFVKNQNVLHTIDMEEAQNKRGFKKIEFIRYPIRRAKHRAVPIKGPDSDEFYVLAVDLLIEFLRNLIFGYKAFQKKLFEKFSELFQELEETFGADIKKPCFIKINVLAKTKESIKNILKTDEETNEESIRMVKPEGFTVEDLKNELKHLGLTETFPEIEEHVDVVYRHVDSVKKEKFLRTCDLYDAVEFCQMLCVLNRLPNYKKFLHNQKGCGRIPGFQCDDCDEEKKKTSGIQKSMKKLKIAGSRR
;
A
#
# COMPACT_ATOMS: atom_id res chain seq x y z
N MET A 1 -38.75 5.94 -16.58
CA MET A 1 -39.41 5.79 -15.28
C MET A 1 -40.35 6.95 -15.14
N ASP A 2 -41.61 6.64 -14.89
CA ASP A 2 -42.66 7.62 -14.64
C ASP A 2 -42.36 8.37 -13.32
N SER A 3 -42.73 9.64 -13.21
CA SER A 3 -42.39 10.53 -12.08
C SER A 3 -42.94 10.04 -10.73
N ARG A 4 -43.83 9.03 -10.76
CA ARG A 4 -44.48 8.41 -9.59
C ARG A 4 -43.61 7.38 -8.87
N GLU A 5 -42.55 6.87 -9.49
CA GLU A 5 -41.64 5.87 -8.86
C GLU A 5 -40.48 6.51 -8.08
N PHE A 6 -40.27 7.83 -8.21
CA PHE A 6 -39.12 8.52 -7.62
C PHE A 6 -39.25 8.77 -6.11
N GLY A 7 -40.48 9.04 -5.64
CA GLY A 7 -40.77 9.32 -4.22
C GLY A 7 -40.54 8.13 -3.29
N PRO A 8 -41.06 6.93 -3.60
CA PRO A 8 -40.86 5.73 -2.77
C PRO A 8 -39.39 5.31 -2.67
N PHE A 9 -38.66 5.30 -3.80
CA PHE A 9 -37.24 4.94 -3.83
C PHE A 9 -36.33 5.90 -3.06
N SER A 10 -36.68 7.19 -3.00
CA SER A 10 -35.93 8.17 -2.19
C SER A 10 -36.06 7.92 -0.68
N ASN A 11 -37.13 7.27 -0.23
CA ASN A 11 -37.36 6.94 1.18
C ASN A 11 -36.67 5.63 1.58
N GLU A 12 -36.50 4.69 0.64
CA GLU A 12 -35.75 3.44 0.86
C GLU A 12 -34.23 3.68 1.01
N LEU A 13 -33.70 4.77 0.45
CA LEU A 13 -32.29 5.17 0.57
C LEU A 13 -31.98 5.97 1.86
N ALA A 14 -32.95 6.10 2.77
CA ALA A 14 -32.80 6.83 4.02
C ALA A 14 -31.75 6.29 5.04
N PRO A 15 -31.29 5.02 5.04
CA PRO A 15 -30.36 4.58 6.08
C PRO A 15 -28.88 4.86 5.80
N LEU A 16 -28.49 5.34 4.60
CA LEU A 16 -27.11 5.78 4.35
C LEU A 16 -26.94 7.18 4.95
N THR A 17 -26.18 7.28 6.03
CA THR A 17 -25.88 8.57 6.63
C THR A 17 -25.09 9.43 5.64
N LEU A 18 -25.28 10.76 5.73
CA LEU A 18 -24.60 11.72 4.86
C LEU A 18 -23.07 11.55 4.93
N GLU A 19 -22.53 11.22 6.10
CA GLU A 19 -21.11 10.95 6.27
C GLU A 19 -20.62 9.64 5.61
N GLU A 20 -21.45 8.60 5.54
CA GLU A 20 -21.10 7.36 4.82
C GLU A 20 -21.06 7.58 3.31
N SER A 21 -22.03 8.34 2.79
CA SER A 21 -22.08 8.67 1.36
C SER A 21 -20.95 9.60 0.91
N LEU A 22 -20.43 10.46 1.81
CA LEU A 22 -19.37 11.43 1.51
C LEU A 22 -17.96 10.86 1.66
N ARG A 23 -17.79 9.72 2.35
CA ARG A 23 -16.48 9.14 2.66
C ARG A 23 -15.71 8.67 1.43
N ASP A 24 -16.42 8.20 0.40
CA ASP A 24 -15.83 7.63 -0.81
C ASP A 24 -15.89 8.55 -2.04
N TYR A 25 -16.50 9.73 -1.89
CA TYR A 25 -16.85 10.64 -2.98
C TYR A 25 -15.66 11.29 -3.73
N PRO A 26 -14.50 11.60 -3.10
CA PRO A 26 -13.34 12.17 -3.80
C PRO A 26 -12.75 11.24 -4.88
N HIS A 27 -13.16 9.97 -4.91
CA HIS A 27 -12.66 8.96 -5.83
C HIS A 27 -13.55 8.74 -7.06
N MET A 28 -14.73 9.39 -7.13
CA MET A 28 -15.61 9.35 -8.29
C MET A 28 -15.30 10.51 -9.24
N THR A 29 -15.30 10.21 -10.54
CA THR A 29 -14.90 11.06 -11.68
C THR A 29 -15.07 12.59 -11.48
N PRO A 30 -14.06 13.42 -11.83
CA PRO A 30 -14.07 14.89 -11.67
C PRO A 30 -15.30 15.61 -12.23
N LEU A 31 -15.97 15.02 -13.24
CA LEU A 31 -17.18 15.54 -13.85
C LEU A 31 -18.35 15.66 -12.86
N ILE A 32 -18.46 14.71 -11.92
CA ILE A 32 -19.53 14.68 -10.91
C ILE A 32 -19.26 15.75 -9.84
N TRP A 33 -17.99 15.88 -9.42
CA TRP A 33 -17.56 16.88 -8.45
C TRP A 33 -17.82 18.31 -8.93
N ASN A 34 -17.47 18.64 -10.17
CA ASN A 34 -17.68 19.97 -10.73
C ASN A 34 -19.17 20.34 -10.80
N LYS A 35 -20.02 19.39 -11.19
CA LYS A 35 -21.48 19.59 -11.25
C LYS A 35 -22.11 19.75 -9.86
N MET A 36 -21.48 19.23 -8.82
CA MET A 36 -21.90 19.42 -7.43
C MET A 36 -21.48 20.77 -6.83
N GLN A 37 -20.39 21.38 -7.32
CA GLN A 37 -19.96 22.71 -6.89
C GLN A 37 -20.85 23.83 -7.46
N GLU A 38 -21.43 23.63 -8.66
CA GLU A 38 -22.39 24.56 -9.26
C GLU A 38 -23.69 24.71 -8.44
N VAL A 39 -24.01 23.71 -7.61
CA VAL A 39 -25.21 23.71 -6.75
C VAL A 39 -24.83 24.23 -5.36
N GLY A 40 -24.71 25.55 -5.23
CA GLY A 40 -24.21 26.28 -4.04
C GLY A 40 -24.94 26.03 -2.71
N ARG A 41 -24.22 26.29 -1.59
CA ARG A 41 -24.51 25.90 -0.20
C ARG A 41 -25.61 26.74 0.49
N SER A 42 -26.87 26.30 0.45
CA SER A 42 -27.85 26.50 1.55
C SER A 42 -29.19 25.79 1.29
N VAL A 43 -29.58 25.56 0.04
CA VAL A 43 -30.82 24.85 -0.37
C VAL A 43 -30.60 23.31 -0.45
N LEU A 44 -29.69 22.80 0.37
CA LEU A 44 -28.69 21.84 -0.11
C LEU A 44 -29.00 20.36 0.10
N TYR A 45 -29.99 20.00 0.91
CA TYR A 45 -30.17 18.59 1.26
C TYR A 45 -31.03 17.83 0.23
N TRP A 46 -32.16 18.42 -0.17
CA TRP A 46 -33.09 17.81 -1.13
C TRP A 46 -32.51 17.77 -2.56
N LYS A 47 -31.92 18.88 -3.02
CA LYS A 47 -31.29 18.92 -4.36
C LYS A 47 -30.09 17.98 -4.47
N ARG A 48 -29.30 17.81 -3.41
CA ARG A 48 -28.19 16.82 -3.38
C ARG A 48 -28.70 15.39 -3.38
N ARG A 49 -29.75 15.06 -2.60
CA ARG A 49 -30.39 13.74 -2.65
C ARG A 49 -30.95 13.43 -4.04
N HIS A 50 -31.62 14.39 -4.68
CA HIS A 50 -32.09 14.23 -6.05
C HIS A 50 -30.96 14.02 -7.07
N ALA A 51 -29.86 14.76 -6.95
CA ALA A 51 -28.69 14.56 -7.79
C ALA A 51 -28.06 13.17 -7.58
N MET A 52 -27.96 12.71 -6.34
CA MET A 52 -27.50 11.36 -5.99
C MET A 52 -28.41 10.27 -6.55
N THR A 53 -29.72 10.39 -6.35
CA THR A 53 -30.71 9.46 -6.90
C THR A 53 -30.66 9.45 -8.43
N ALA A 54 -30.51 10.61 -9.07
CA ALA A 54 -30.37 10.68 -10.53
C ALA A 54 -29.10 9.97 -11.02
N VAL A 55 -27.95 10.21 -10.38
CA VAL A 55 -26.69 9.51 -10.71
C VAL A 55 -26.82 8.01 -10.51
N TYR A 56 -27.41 7.57 -9.39
CA TYR A 56 -27.65 6.15 -9.12
C TYR A 56 -28.58 5.51 -10.15
N VAL A 57 -29.72 6.14 -10.47
CA VAL A 57 -30.68 5.62 -11.46
C VAL A 57 -30.05 5.51 -12.85
N VAL A 58 -29.29 6.53 -13.28
CA VAL A 58 -28.59 6.52 -14.57
C VAL A 58 -27.50 5.44 -14.58
N SER A 59 -26.69 5.37 -13.53
CA SER A 59 -25.62 4.37 -13.41
C SER A 59 -26.18 2.95 -13.37
N ARG A 60 -27.26 2.71 -12.61
CA ARG A 60 -27.93 1.41 -12.53
C ARG A 60 -28.52 1.00 -13.87
N ARG A 61 -29.10 1.94 -14.63
CA ARG A 61 -29.61 1.66 -15.99
C ARG A 61 -28.48 1.31 -16.94
N ALA A 62 -27.34 1.99 -16.86
CA ALA A 62 -26.16 1.67 -17.64
C ALA A 62 -25.61 0.28 -17.27
N ILE A 63 -25.45 -0.02 -15.97
CA ILE A 63 -25.01 -1.34 -15.47
C ILE A 63 -25.95 -2.45 -15.97
N ARG A 64 -27.27 -2.31 -15.78
CA ARG A 64 -28.26 -3.29 -16.28
C ARG A 64 -28.20 -3.47 -17.79
N SER A 65 -27.89 -2.42 -18.53
CA SER A 65 -27.74 -2.51 -19.99
C SER A 65 -26.49 -3.31 -20.37
N ILE A 66 -25.40 -3.14 -19.61
CA ILE A 66 -24.18 -3.95 -19.76
C ILE A 66 -24.47 -5.40 -19.38
N ASP A 67 -25.15 -5.65 -18.26
CA ASP A 67 -25.53 -7.01 -17.83
C ASP A 67 -26.34 -7.72 -18.91
N ALA A 68 -27.36 -7.04 -19.48
CA ALA A 68 -28.16 -7.58 -20.56
C ALA A 68 -27.35 -7.86 -21.84
N VAL A 69 -26.29 -7.08 -22.11
CA VAL A 69 -25.37 -7.35 -23.23
C VAL A 69 -24.51 -8.58 -22.94
N ILE A 70 -24.02 -8.72 -21.71
CA ILE A 70 -23.23 -9.89 -21.27
C ILE A 70 -24.06 -11.17 -21.34
N GLU A 71 -25.29 -11.14 -20.81
CA GLU A 71 -26.22 -12.28 -20.83
C GLU A 71 -26.60 -12.71 -22.25
N LYS A 72 -26.79 -11.76 -23.16
CA LYS A 72 -27.13 -12.05 -24.57
C LYS A 72 -25.94 -12.52 -25.40
N ARG A 73 -24.72 -12.16 -25.00
CA ARG A 73 -23.50 -12.46 -25.75
C ARG A 73 -22.41 -13.01 -24.84
N PRO A 74 -22.68 -14.11 -24.12
CA PRO A 74 -21.76 -14.66 -23.14
C PRO A 74 -20.39 -14.96 -23.76
N TYR A 75 -20.36 -15.47 -24.99
CA TYR A 75 -19.13 -15.78 -25.73
C TYR A 75 -18.18 -14.59 -25.97
N LEU A 76 -18.65 -13.32 -25.88
CA LEU A 76 -17.78 -12.15 -25.97
C LEU A 76 -17.04 -11.84 -24.66
N PHE A 77 -17.53 -12.38 -23.54
CA PHE A 77 -17.06 -12.05 -22.19
C PHE A 77 -16.49 -13.25 -21.45
N PHE A 78 -16.86 -14.47 -21.84
CA PHE A 78 -16.31 -15.71 -21.29
C PHE A 78 -15.22 -16.24 -22.21
N THR A 79 -14.02 -16.34 -21.67
CA THR A 79 -12.90 -17.03 -22.32
C THR A 79 -13.00 -18.52 -22.11
N GLU A 80 -12.53 -19.31 -23.09
CA GLU A 80 -12.46 -20.78 -22.96
C GLU A 80 -11.54 -21.22 -21.82
N LYS A 81 -10.57 -20.37 -21.46
CA LYS A 81 -9.62 -20.59 -20.37
C LYS A 81 -9.89 -19.63 -19.22
N PRO A 82 -9.78 -20.09 -17.96
CA PRO A 82 -9.84 -19.20 -16.81
C PRO A 82 -8.68 -18.20 -16.83
N ILE A 83 -8.99 -16.95 -16.47
CA ILE A 83 -8.03 -15.84 -16.42
C ILE A 83 -7.61 -15.60 -14.97
N VAL A 84 -6.30 -15.43 -14.74
CA VAL A 84 -5.71 -15.09 -13.43
C VAL A 84 -4.85 -13.83 -13.56
N ARG A 85 -4.87 -12.95 -12.55
CA ARG A 85 -3.99 -11.78 -12.52
C ARG A 85 -2.58 -12.20 -12.12
N MET A 86 -1.62 -11.91 -12.98
CA MET A 86 -0.19 -12.01 -12.67
C MET A 86 0.30 -10.64 -12.24
N PHE A 87 0.55 -10.50 -10.95
CA PHE A 87 1.03 -9.27 -10.35
C PHE A 87 2.50 -9.06 -10.66
N GLU A 88 2.85 -7.84 -11.07
CA GLU A 88 4.23 -7.43 -11.33
C GLU A 88 4.65 -6.36 -10.32
N ASP A 89 5.73 -6.62 -9.60
CA ASP A 89 6.29 -5.71 -8.60
C ASP A 89 7.78 -5.47 -8.82
N GLY A 90 8.25 -4.27 -8.44
CA GLY A 90 9.61 -3.78 -8.70
C GLY A 90 9.79 -3.15 -10.09
N ARG A 91 10.99 -2.58 -10.34
CA ARG A 91 11.31 -1.98 -11.65
C ARG A 91 11.30 -3.06 -12.72
N GLY A 92 10.51 -2.88 -13.77
CA GLY A 92 10.45 -3.84 -14.88
C GLY A 92 9.79 -5.19 -14.55
N GLY A 93 9.13 -5.33 -13.39
CA GLY A 93 8.45 -6.58 -13.00
C GLY A 93 9.43 -7.71 -12.66
N GLU A 94 10.49 -7.38 -11.92
CA GLU A 94 11.46 -8.32 -11.35
C GLU A 94 10.77 -9.41 -10.53
N GLN A 95 9.69 -9.05 -9.83
CA GLN A 95 8.86 -10.00 -9.09
C GLN A 95 7.56 -10.24 -9.83
N ARG A 96 7.22 -11.53 -9.99
CA ARG A 96 5.96 -11.96 -10.59
C ARG A 96 5.32 -13.05 -9.75
N PHE A 97 4.07 -12.85 -9.40
CA PHE A 97 3.31 -13.78 -8.56
C PHE A 97 1.81 -13.66 -8.84
N VAL A 98 1.06 -14.64 -8.39
CA VAL A 98 -0.41 -14.71 -8.52
C VAL A 98 -1.04 -14.85 -7.14
N MET A 99 -2.27 -14.37 -6.98
CA MET A 99 -3.04 -14.69 -5.77
C MET A 99 -3.38 -16.18 -5.77
N GLU A 100 -3.08 -16.88 -4.67
CA GLU A 100 -3.44 -18.30 -4.48
C GLU A 100 -4.91 -18.54 -4.77
N ALA A 101 -5.74 -17.64 -4.26
CA ALA A 101 -7.18 -17.71 -4.38
C ALA A 101 -7.70 -17.68 -5.82
N GLU A 102 -7.09 -16.86 -6.69
CA GLU A 102 -7.45 -16.83 -8.11
C GLU A 102 -6.90 -18.05 -8.84
N PHE A 103 -5.66 -18.43 -8.52
CA PHE A 103 -4.96 -19.50 -9.18
C PHE A 103 -5.60 -20.87 -8.92
N PHE A 104 -5.88 -21.21 -7.65
CA PHE A 104 -6.52 -22.49 -7.31
C PHE A 104 -7.98 -22.55 -7.78
N LYS A 105 -8.71 -21.43 -7.71
CA LYS A 105 -10.05 -21.35 -8.30
C LYS A 105 -10.02 -21.65 -9.81
N ALA A 106 -9.06 -21.07 -10.55
CA ALA A 106 -8.90 -21.35 -11.98
C ALA A 106 -8.58 -22.81 -12.29
N LEU A 107 -8.00 -23.55 -11.34
CA LEU A 107 -7.73 -24.99 -11.46
C LEU A 107 -8.88 -25.87 -10.96
N ASN A 108 -9.98 -25.30 -10.47
CA ASN A 108 -11.05 -26.00 -9.76
C ASN A 108 -10.52 -26.81 -8.55
N ILE A 109 -9.58 -26.21 -7.81
CA ILE A 109 -9.02 -26.78 -6.57
C ILE A 109 -9.61 -26.00 -5.40
N ASP A 110 -10.20 -26.72 -4.45
CA ASP A 110 -10.66 -26.14 -3.20
C ASP A 110 -9.48 -25.62 -2.39
N PHE A 111 -9.61 -24.41 -1.85
CA PHE A 111 -8.60 -23.80 -1.01
C PHE A 111 -9.26 -23.03 0.14
N VAL A 112 -8.57 -23.00 1.27
CA VAL A 112 -9.05 -22.27 2.44
C VAL A 112 -8.82 -20.78 2.23
N LYS A 113 -9.90 -20.01 2.13
CA LYS A 113 -9.86 -18.55 2.08
C LYS A 113 -9.59 -17.99 3.48
N ASN A 114 -8.46 -17.34 3.69
CA ASN A 114 -8.32 -16.40 4.80
C ASN A 114 -8.99 -15.07 4.38
N GLN A 115 -9.94 -14.58 5.18
CA GLN A 115 -10.74 -13.40 4.82
C GLN A 115 -9.92 -12.10 4.82
N ASN A 116 -8.89 -12.01 5.68
CA ASN A 116 -8.10 -10.79 5.86
C ASN A 116 -6.79 -10.80 5.06
N VAL A 117 -6.29 -11.98 4.71
CA VAL A 117 -5.00 -12.17 4.03
C VAL A 117 -5.19 -13.01 2.77
N LEU A 118 -4.71 -12.51 1.64
CA LEU A 118 -4.61 -13.28 0.39
C LEU A 118 -3.14 -13.66 0.15
N HIS A 119 -2.85 -14.94 0.30
CA HIS A 119 -1.53 -15.49 0.01
C HIS A 119 -1.23 -15.51 -1.49
N THR A 120 0.06 -15.62 -1.84
CA THR A 120 0.52 -15.61 -3.23
C THR A 120 1.44 -16.78 -3.54
N ILE A 121 1.45 -17.15 -4.82
CA ILE A 121 2.38 -18.12 -5.39
C ILE A 121 3.27 -17.35 -6.37
N ASP A 122 4.59 -17.49 -6.22
CA ASP A 122 5.53 -17.01 -7.21
C ASP A 122 5.34 -17.72 -8.56
N MET A 123 5.70 -17.05 -9.65
CA MET A 123 5.46 -17.62 -10.98
C MET A 123 6.24 -18.90 -11.26
N GLU A 124 7.40 -19.10 -10.63
CA GLU A 124 8.18 -20.33 -10.78
C GLU A 124 7.45 -21.51 -10.14
N GLU A 125 6.95 -21.35 -8.91
CA GLU A 125 6.12 -22.35 -8.26
C GLU A 125 4.81 -22.59 -9.03
N ALA A 126 4.15 -21.54 -9.51
CA ALA A 126 2.90 -21.66 -10.27
C ALA A 126 3.09 -22.50 -11.55
N GLN A 127 4.21 -22.32 -12.26
CA GLN A 127 4.55 -23.08 -13.47
C GLN A 127 4.70 -24.59 -13.20
N ASN A 128 5.13 -24.97 -11.99
CA ASN A 128 5.30 -26.36 -11.59
C ASN A 128 3.97 -27.05 -11.24
N LYS A 129 2.85 -26.32 -11.14
CA LYS A 129 1.55 -26.89 -10.80
C LYS A 129 0.86 -27.49 -12.04
N ARG A 130 0.23 -28.65 -11.84
CA ARG A 130 -0.58 -29.31 -12.88
C ARG A 130 -1.72 -28.39 -13.32
N GLY A 131 -1.90 -28.23 -14.63
CA GLY A 131 -2.97 -27.41 -15.18
C GLY A 131 -2.60 -25.95 -15.42
N PHE A 132 -1.38 -25.51 -15.08
CA PHE A 132 -0.88 -24.16 -15.38
C PHE A 132 -1.12 -23.73 -16.83
N LYS A 133 -0.84 -24.61 -17.81
CA LYS A 133 -1.05 -24.34 -19.25
C LYS A 133 -2.51 -24.12 -19.67
N LYS A 134 -3.47 -24.41 -18.79
CA LYS A 134 -4.90 -24.20 -19.01
C LYS A 134 -5.36 -22.80 -18.57
N ILE A 135 -4.51 -22.05 -17.89
CA ILE A 135 -4.81 -20.70 -17.37
C ILE A 135 -4.21 -19.67 -18.32
N GLU A 136 -4.95 -18.58 -18.54
CA GLU A 136 -4.44 -17.36 -19.15
C GLU A 136 -4.11 -16.33 -18.08
N PHE A 137 -2.99 -15.63 -18.25
CA PHE A 137 -2.52 -14.64 -17.29
C PHE A 137 -2.63 -13.25 -17.85
N ILE A 138 -3.29 -12.36 -17.10
CA ILE A 138 -3.29 -10.92 -17.39
C ILE A 138 -2.23 -10.24 -16.53
N ARG A 139 -1.35 -9.47 -17.18
CA ARG A 139 -0.33 -8.69 -16.48
C ARG A 139 -0.99 -7.58 -15.66
N TYR A 140 -0.68 -7.53 -14.37
CA TYR A 140 -1.28 -6.59 -13.44
C TYR A 140 -0.17 -5.86 -12.65
N PRO A 141 0.34 -4.71 -13.15
CA PRO A 141 1.38 -3.98 -12.44
C PRO A 141 0.85 -3.42 -11.13
N ILE A 142 1.56 -3.65 -10.02
CA ILE A 142 1.22 -3.07 -8.73
C ILE A 142 1.50 -1.57 -8.79
N ARG A 143 0.43 -0.78 -8.77
CA ARG A 143 0.50 0.68 -8.79
C ARG A 143 0.69 1.22 -7.38
N ARG A 144 1.40 2.34 -7.25
CA ARG A 144 1.61 3.05 -5.99
C ARG A 144 1.44 4.54 -6.23
N ALA A 145 0.74 5.22 -5.31
CA ALA A 145 0.83 6.66 -5.21
C ALA A 145 2.05 7.03 -4.35
N LYS A 146 2.49 8.29 -4.37
CA LYS A 146 3.64 8.73 -3.55
C LYS A 146 3.46 8.34 -2.08
N HIS A 147 2.25 8.55 -1.54
CA HIS A 147 1.99 8.41 -0.12
C HIS A 147 1.07 7.25 0.28
N ARG A 148 0.48 6.53 -0.69
CA ARG A 148 -0.57 5.54 -0.41
C ARG A 148 -0.47 4.32 -1.31
N ALA A 149 -0.77 3.15 -0.76
CA ALA A 149 -0.98 1.94 -1.53
C ALA A 149 -2.21 2.08 -2.44
N VAL A 150 -2.14 1.53 -3.66
CA VAL A 150 -3.31 1.48 -4.54
C VAL A 150 -4.13 0.23 -4.20
N PRO A 151 -5.42 0.38 -3.83
CA PRO A 151 -6.26 -0.77 -3.52
C PRO A 151 -6.45 -1.69 -4.73
N ILE A 152 -6.43 -2.99 -4.46
CA ILE A 152 -6.63 -4.07 -5.43
C ILE A 152 -7.89 -4.82 -5.02
N LYS A 153 -8.84 -4.97 -5.95
CA LYS A 153 -10.06 -5.73 -5.70
C LYS A 153 -9.72 -7.20 -5.43
N GLY A 154 -10.33 -7.78 -4.38
CA GLY A 154 -10.17 -9.19 -4.05
C GLY A 154 -10.89 -10.13 -5.03
N PRO A 155 -10.57 -11.43 -5.01
CA PRO A 155 -11.23 -12.43 -5.86
C PRO A 155 -12.70 -12.59 -5.47
N ASP A 156 -13.62 -12.34 -6.40
CA ASP A 156 -15.08 -12.52 -6.22
C ASP A 156 -15.67 -11.76 -5.02
N SER A 157 -15.05 -10.65 -4.60
CA SER A 157 -15.50 -9.85 -3.46
C SER A 157 -15.48 -8.37 -3.82
N ASP A 158 -16.38 -7.59 -3.21
CA ASP A 158 -16.28 -6.12 -3.24
C ASP A 158 -15.28 -5.55 -2.23
N GLU A 159 -14.50 -6.44 -1.61
CA GLU A 159 -13.45 -6.10 -0.67
C GLU A 159 -12.15 -5.71 -1.39
N PHE A 160 -11.42 -4.81 -0.76
CA PHE A 160 -10.17 -4.28 -1.27
C PHE A 160 -8.99 -4.67 -0.38
N TYR A 161 -7.90 -5.00 -1.05
CA TYR A 161 -6.65 -5.43 -0.45
C TYR A 161 -5.51 -4.56 -0.96
N VAL A 162 -4.43 -4.51 -0.20
CA VAL A 162 -3.17 -3.86 -0.59
C VAL A 162 -2.03 -4.82 -0.32
N LEU A 163 -0.89 -4.64 -0.98
CA LEU A 163 0.28 -5.47 -0.69
C LEU A 163 0.72 -5.25 0.77
N ALA A 164 1.02 -6.32 1.49
CA ALA A 164 1.25 -6.28 2.94
C ALA A 164 2.40 -5.34 3.33
N VAL A 165 3.50 -5.35 2.57
CA VAL A 165 4.61 -4.41 2.74
C VAL A 165 4.20 -2.95 2.50
N ASP A 166 3.32 -2.68 1.53
CA ASP A 166 2.85 -1.31 1.28
C ASP A 166 1.97 -0.83 2.44
N LEU A 167 1.16 -1.71 3.03
CA LEU A 167 0.36 -1.41 4.22
C LEU A 167 1.23 -1.09 5.44
N LEU A 168 2.30 -1.86 5.68
CA LEU A 168 3.23 -1.59 6.78
C LEU A 168 3.92 -0.24 6.60
N ILE A 169 4.43 0.06 5.40
CA ILE A 169 5.09 1.34 5.10
C ILE A 169 4.11 2.51 5.25
N GLU A 170 2.87 2.37 4.77
CA GLU A 170 1.82 3.37 4.93
C GLU A 170 1.47 3.59 6.42
N PHE A 171 1.40 2.52 7.20
CA PHE A 171 1.16 2.58 8.63
C PHE A 171 2.28 3.33 9.37
N LEU A 172 3.55 2.96 9.13
CA LEU A 172 4.70 3.64 9.74
C LEU A 172 4.77 5.11 9.33
N ARG A 173 4.51 5.44 8.06
CA ARG A 173 4.41 6.82 7.59
C ARG A 173 3.33 7.60 8.34
N ASN A 174 2.18 6.98 8.59
CA ASN A 174 1.09 7.63 9.32
C ASN A 174 1.46 7.85 10.80
N LEU A 175 2.20 6.94 11.43
CA LEU A 175 2.78 7.18 12.77
C LEU A 175 3.76 8.37 12.75
N ILE A 176 4.62 8.44 11.74
CA ILE A 176 5.65 9.49 11.60
C ILE A 176 5.03 10.88 11.37
N PHE A 177 4.15 11.03 10.36
CA PHE A 177 3.65 12.35 9.96
C PHE A 177 2.23 12.64 10.40
N GLY A 178 1.36 11.63 10.44
CA GLY A 178 -0.04 11.80 10.82
C GLY A 178 -0.19 11.99 12.33
N TYR A 179 0.54 11.19 13.11
CA TYR A 179 0.48 11.21 14.57
C TYR A 179 1.70 11.85 15.23
N LYS A 180 2.78 12.09 14.48
CA LYS A 180 4.07 12.57 15.01
C LYS A 180 4.53 11.79 16.24
N ALA A 181 4.27 10.49 16.22
CA ALA A 181 4.39 9.59 17.36
C ALA A 181 5.78 9.63 18.00
N PHE A 182 6.81 9.87 17.20
CA PHE A 182 8.20 9.83 17.63
C PHE A 182 8.78 11.19 18.02
N GLN A 183 8.06 12.29 17.86
CA GLN A 183 8.51 13.60 18.37
C GLN A 183 8.30 13.74 19.88
N LYS A 184 7.48 12.87 20.47
CA LYS A 184 7.06 12.93 21.89
C LYS A 184 7.84 11.99 22.82
N LYS A 185 8.95 11.39 22.36
CA LYS A 185 9.70 10.35 23.10
C LYS A 185 8.88 9.12 23.49
N LEU A 186 7.85 8.81 22.69
CA LEU A 186 6.87 7.78 23.02
C LEU A 186 7.19 6.40 22.46
N PHE A 187 8.37 6.18 21.88
CA PHE A 187 8.68 4.93 21.19
C PHE A 187 8.35 3.69 22.05
N GLU A 188 8.76 3.69 23.31
CA GLU A 188 8.50 2.58 24.24
C GLU A 188 7.00 2.40 24.55
N LYS A 189 6.20 3.47 24.54
CA LYS A 189 4.74 3.38 24.72
C LYS A 189 4.03 2.72 23.53
N PHE A 190 4.68 2.64 22.37
CA PHE A 190 4.15 1.93 21.20
C PHE A 190 4.55 0.45 21.17
N SER A 191 5.32 -0.05 22.15
CA SER A 191 5.78 -1.45 22.18
C SER A 191 4.63 -2.46 22.14
N GLU A 192 3.59 -2.28 22.97
CA GLU A 192 2.39 -3.12 22.98
C GLU A 192 1.66 -3.09 21.63
N LEU A 193 1.52 -1.90 21.03
CA LEU A 193 0.89 -1.77 19.71
C LEU A 193 1.69 -2.53 18.64
N PHE A 194 3.02 -2.46 18.67
CA PHE A 194 3.85 -3.22 17.75
C PHE A 194 3.70 -4.73 18.00
N GLN A 195 3.67 -5.19 19.25
CA GLN A 195 3.42 -6.61 19.53
C GLN A 195 2.08 -7.09 18.99
N GLU A 196 0.99 -6.34 19.20
CA GLU A 196 -0.33 -6.66 18.62
C GLU A 196 -0.30 -6.73 17.09
N LEU A 197 0.45 -5.83 16.46
CA LEU A 197 0.57 -5.76 15.02
C LEU A 197 1.40 -6.89 14.41
N GLU A 198 2.17 -7.65 15.20
CA GLU A 198 2.89 -8.83 14.72
C GLU A 198 1.94 -9.93 14.24
N GLU A 199 0.70 -9.98 14.72
CA GLU A 199 -0.34 -10.88 14.19
C GLU A 199 -0.67 -10.60 12.71
N THR A 200 -0.52 -9.33 12.30
CA THR A 200 -0.76 -8.88 10.92
C THR A 200 0.52 -8.86 10.09
N PHE A 201 1.65 -8.50 10.71
CA PHE A 201 2.95 -8.30 10.08
C PHE A 201 3.99 -9.32 10.57
N GLY A 202 3.59 -10.58 10.68
CA GLY A 202 4.38 -11.65 11.27
C GLY A 202 5.61 -12.03 10.44
N ALA A 203 6.74 -12.22 11.12
CA ALA A 203 8.00 -12.67 10.51
C ALA A 203 7.91 -14.10 9.90
N ASP A 204 6.87 -14.86 10.23
CA ASP A 204 6.55 -16.17 9.70
C ASP A 204 5.89 -16.11 8.31
N ILE A 205 5.39 -14.95 7.89
CA ILE A 205 4.82 -14.75 6.54
C ILE A 205 5.96 -14.63 5.52
N LYS A 206 6.37 -15.78 4.95
CA LYS A 206 7.58 -15.91 4.11
C LYS A 206 7.49 -15.39 2.69
N LYS A 207 6.27 -15.09 2.20
CA LYS A 207 6.02 -14.68 0.81
C LYS A 207 5.20 -13.41 0.77
N PRO A 208 5.32 -12.60 -0.31
CA PRO A 208 4.41 -11.50 -0.57
C PRO A 208 2.95 -11.92 -0.37
N CYS A 209 2.18 -11.11 0.34
CA CYS A 209 0.74 -11.33 0.48
C CYS A 209 -0.02 -10.02 0.36
N PHE A 210 -1.32 -10.12 0.16
CA PHE A 210 -2.21 -8.97 0.21
C PHE A 210 -3.02 -8.98 1.50
N ILE A 211 -3.18 -7.80 2.10
CA ILE A 211 -3.92 -7.63 3.35
C ILE A 211 -5.09 -6.69 3.10
N LYS A 212 -6.24 -7.02 3.70
CA LYS A 212 -7.46 -6.22 3.60
C LYS A 212 -7.22 -4.80 4.13
N ILE A 213 -7.63 -3.78 3.38
CA ILE A 213 -7.29 -2.37 3.68
C ILE A 213 -7.77 -1.89 5.05
N ASN A 214 -8.87 -2.45 5.56
CA ASN A 214 -9.49 -2.04 6.82
C ASN A 214 -9.00 -2.83 8.03
N VAL A 215 -8.02 -3.74 7.89
CA VAL A 215 -7.56 -4.56 9.02
C VAL A 215 -7.00 -3.70 10.17
N LEU A 216 -6.38 -2.56 9.84
CA LEU A 216 -5.80 -1.62 10.80
C LEU A 216 -6.79 -0.53 11.25
N ALA A 217 -8.09 -0.69 11.04
CA ALA A 217 -9.07 0.32 11.45
C ALA A 217 -9.08 0.51 12.98
N LYS A 218 -8.91 -0.58 13.73
CA LYS A 218 -8.95 -0.59 15.20
C LYS A 218 -7.71 0.04 15.84
N THR A 219 -6.54 -0.08 15.21
CA THR A 219 -5.28 0.45 15.75
C THR A 219 -5.26 1.98 15.85
N LYS A 220 -6.11 2.67 15.07
CA LYS A 220 -6.28 4.13 15.18
C LYS A 220 -6.69 4.57 16.58
N GLU A 221 -7.56 3.80 17.26
CA GLU A 221 -7.98 4.16 18.62
C GLU A 221 -6.88 3.84 19.64
N SER A 222 -6.17 2.71 19.47
CA SER A 222 -4.99 2.38 20.30
C SER A 222 -3.94 3.48 20.23
N ILE A 223 -3.61 3.97 19.03
CA ILE A 223 -2.66 5.08 18.84
C ILE A 223 -3.15 6.34 19.56
N LYS A 224 -4.43 6.72 19.39
CA LYS A 224 -4.97 7.89 20.09
C LYS A 224 -4.88 7.75 21.60
N ASN A 225 -5.16 6.57 22.14
CA ASN A 225 -5.10 6.34 23.58
C ASN A 225 -3.66 6.45 24.10
N ILE A 226 -2.67 5.93 23.38
CA ILE A 226 -1.25 6.13 23.70
C ILE A 226 -0.91 7.63 23.73
N LEU A 227 -1.35 8.39 22.71
CA LEU A 227 -1.06 9.82 22.59
C LEU A 227 -1.80 10.71 23.59
N LYS A 228 -2.98 10.31 24.09
CA LYS A 228 -3.74 11.05 25.11
C LYS A 228 -3.05 11.09 26.48
N THR A 229 -2.10 10.18 26.72
CA THR A 229 -1.42 10.06 28.02
C THR A 229 -0.29 11.05 28.24
N ASP A 230 -0.01 11.93 27.27
CA ASP A 230 1.06 12.92 27.37
C ASP A 230 0.54 14.35 27.32
N GLU A 231 1.15 15.21 28.15
CA GLU A 231 0.91 16.64 28.17
C GLU A 231 1.18 17.27 26.80
N GLU A 232 0.55 18.42 26.53
CA GLU A 232 0.67 19.19 25.29
C GLU A 232 2.14 19.54 24.98
N THR A 233 2.84 18.61 24.36
CA THR A 233 4.11 18.86 23.71
C THR A 233 3.79 19.59 22.41
N ASN A 234 4.38 20.78 22.23
CA ASN A 234 4.28 21.53 20.98
C ASN A 234 4.90 20.68 19.86
N GLU A 235 4.04 20.08 19.04
CA GLU A 235 4.44 19.26 17.92
C GLU A 235 5.01 20.13 16.79
N GLU A 236 6.33 20.17 16.69
CA GLU A 236 7.01 20.95 15.65
C GLU A 236 6.69 20.42 14.25
N SER A 237 6.75 21.33 13.28
CA SER A 237 6.54 21.02 11.86
C SER A 237 7.83 21.14 11.09
N ILE A 238 7.97 20.36 10.02
CA ILE A 238 9.16 20.46 9.17
C ILE A 238 9.27 21.87 8.59
N ARG A 239 10.41 22.51 8.82
CA ARG A 239 10.68 23.88 8.35
C ARG A 239 10.85 23.91 6.83
N MET A 240 10.48 25.05 6.24
CA MET A 240 10.60 25.26 4.80
C MET A 240 12.07 25.34 4.39
N VAL A 241 12.43 24.59 3.35
CA VAL A 241 13.77 24.62 2.76
C VAL A 241 13.92 25.88 1.90
N LYS A 242 15.09 26.52 1.97
CA LYS A 242 15.43 27.70 1.18
C LYS A 242 15.65 27.34 -0.31
N PRO A 243 15.61 28.30 -1.25
CA PRO A 243 15.79 28.03 -2.68
C PRO A 243 17.09 27.32 -3.06
N GLU A 244 18.16 27.55 -2.31
CA GLU A 244 19.48 26.91 -2.41
C GLU A 244 19.50 25.43 -1.98
N GLY A 245 18.39 24.95 -1.41
CA GLY A 245 18.22 23.59 -0.93
C GLY A 245 18.70 23.39 0.50
N PHE A 246 18.89 22.13 0.88
CA PHE A 246 19.39 21.74 2.20
C PHE A 246 20.60 20.82 2.11
N THR A 247 21.45 20.88 3.12
CA THR A 247 22.66 20.08 3.30
C THR A 247 22.45 18.95 4.32
N VAL A 248 23.43 18.08 4.46
CA VAL A 248 23.47 17.07 5.53
C VAL A 248 23.30 17.72 6.91
N GLU A 249 23.95 18.86 7.15
CA GLU A 249 23.89 19.57 8.42
C GLU A 249 22.51 20.18 8.67
N ASP A 250 21.86 20.71 7.62
CA ASP A 250 20.48 21.19 7.71
C ASP A 250 19.52 20.05 8.09
N LEU A 251 19.72 18.84 7.55
CA LEU A 251 18.93 17.66 7.92
C LEU A 251 19.15 17.27 9.38
N LYS A 252 20.40 17.26 9.89
CA LYS A 252 20.67 17.01 11.33
C LYS A 252 20.00 18.04 12.22
N ASN A 253 20.13 19.32 11.88
CA ASN A 253 19.49 20.42 12.59
C ASN A 253 17.96 20.30 12.59
N GLU A 254 17.38 19.79 11.49
CA GLU A 254 15.95 19.52 11.41
C GLU A 254 15.53 18.36 12.31
N LEU A 255 16.25 17.24 12.29
CA LEU A 255 15.96 16.09 13.17
C LEU A 255 16.01 16.49 14.66
N LYS A 256 16.99 17.32 15.03
CA LYS A 256 17.10 17.88 16.38
C LYS A 256 15.95 18.83 16.70
N HIS A 257 15.59 19.72 15.77
CA HIS A 257 14.46 20.64 15.94
C HIS A 257 13.14 19.89 16.18
N LEU A 258 12.93 18.76 15.51
CA LEU A 258 11.76 17.91 15.68
C LEU A 258 11.81 17.03 16.94
N GLY A 259 12.83 17.16 17.79
CA GLY A 259 13.02 16.35 19.00
C GLY A 259 13.36 14.87 18.72
N LEU A 260 13.64 14.51 17.46
CA LEU A 260 13.82 13.11 17.06
C LEU A 260 15.14 12.51 17.56
N THR A 261 16.16 13.33 17.79
CA THR A 261 17.44 12.89 18.39
C THR A 261 17.29 12.44 19.84
N GLU A 262 16.23 12.89 20.52
CA GLU A 262 15.96 12.49 21.90
C GLU A 262 15.22 11.15 21.95
N THR A 263 14.31 10.91 21.00
CA THR A 263 13.62 9.62 20.84
C THR A 263 14.52 8.54 20.23
N PHE A 264 15.34 8.94 19.25
CA PHE A 264 16.24 8.09 18.49
C PHE A 264 17.67 8.67 18.52
N PRO A 265 18.46 8.35 19.56
CA PRO A 265 19.86 8.82 19.64
C PRO A 265 20.71 8.39 18.43
N GLU A 266 20.39 7.26 17.80
CA GLU A 266 21.06 6.71 16.63
C GLU A 266 20.67 7.36 15.29
N ILE A 267 19.67 8.27 15.27
CA ILE A 267 19.10 8.77 14.02
C ILE A 267 20.10 9.51 13.13
N GLU A 268 21.09 10.15 13.73
CA GLU A 268 22.13 10.87 12.99
C GLU A 268 23.05 9.94 12.18
N GLU A 269 23.20 8.67 12.60
CA GLU A 269 23.99 7.66 11.89
C GLU A 269 23.40 7.34 10.51
N HIS A 270 22.11 7.62 10.31
CA HIS A 270 21.39 7.35 9.07
C HIS A 270 21.40 8.53 8.08
N VAL A 271 21.77 9.72 8.53
CA VAL A 271 21.64 10.96 7.75
C VAL A 271 22.43 10.90 6.44
N ASP A 272 23.67 10.43 6.47
CA ASP A 272 24.53 10.43 5.27
C ASP A 272 24.03 9.49 4.18
N VAL A 273 23.49 8.33 4.56
CA VAL A 273 22.96 7.37 3.59
C VAL A 273 21.62 7.85 3.02
N VAL A 274 20.77 8.44 3.85
CA VAL A 274 19.49 9.00 3.44
C VAL A 274 19.69 10.23 2.55
N TYR A 275 20.57 11.15 2.94
CA TYR A 275 20.87 12.36 2.17
C TYR A 275 21.37 12.02 0.76
N ARG A 276 22.35 11.10 0.66
CA ARG A 276 22.84 10.63 -0.64
C ARG A 276 21.73 10.01 -1.49
N HIS A 277 20.80 9.29 -0.87
CA HIS A 277 19.67 8.75 -1.62
C HIS A 277 18.77 9.86 -2.17
N VAL A 278 18.26 10.76 -1.32
CA VAL A 278 17.34 11.81 -1.77
C VAL A 278 18.00 12.73 -2.81
N ASP A 279 19.30 13.03 -2.67
CA ASP A 279 20.07 13.78 -3.66
C ASP A 279 20.20 13.03 -4.99
N SER A 280 20.36 11.70 -4.97
CA SER A 280 20.46 10.90 -6.19
C SER A 280 19.15 10.78 -6.98
N VAL A 281 18.00 10.93 -6.31
CA VAL A 281 16.66 10.80 -6.92
C VAL A 281 15.91 12.12 -7.04
N LYS A 282 16.56 13.24 -6.68
CA LYS A 282 15.94 14.56 -6.76
C LYS A 282 15.52 14.89 -8.19
N LYS A 283 14.39 15.59 -8.30
CA LYS A 283 13.84 16.01 -9.60
C LYS A 283 14.35 17.36 -10.06
N GLU A 284 14.83 18.18 -9.13
CA GLU A 284 15.28 19.54 -9.39
C GLU A 284 16.77 19.67 -9.13
N LYS A 285 17.35 20.81 -9.52
CA LYS A 285 18.77 21.10 -9.26
C LYS A 285 19.14 21.02 -7.77
N PHE A 286 18.25 21.54 -6.92
CA PHE A 286 18.42 21.61 -5.46
C PHE A 286 17.33 20.80 -4.76
N LEU A 287 17.66 20.25 -3.60
CA LEU A 287 16.72 19.52 -2.74
C LEU A 287 15.68 20.49 -2.15
N ARG A 288 14.41 20.14 -2.20
CA ARG A 288 13.29 20.99 -1.76
C ARG A 288 12.70 20.48 -0.45
N THR A 289 11.72 21.21 0.09
CA THR A 289 10.97 20.78 1.28
C THR A 289 10.36 19.39 1.11
N CYS A 290 9.83 19.03 -0.06
CA CYS A 290 9.28 17.68 -0.26
C CYS A 290 10.34 16.57 -0.21
N ASP A 291 11.58 16.88 -0.54
CA ASP A 291 12.72 15.94 -0.43
C ASP A 291 13.21 15.88 1.04
N LEU A 292 13.06 16.97 1.81
CA LEU A 292 13.31 16.99 3.25
C LEU A 292 12.28 16.13 4.02
N TYR A 293 11.00 16.18 3.64
CA TYR A 293 9.99 15.25 4.16
C TYR A 293 10.39 13.79 3.91
N ASP A 294 10.80 13.46 2.68
CA ASP A 294 11.22 12.09 2.34
C ASP A 294 12.46 11.68 3.16
N ALA A 295 13.43 12.57 3.37
CA ALA A 295 14.62 12.30 4.20
C ALA A 295 14.28 12.06 5.68
N VAL A 296 13.44 12.93 6.27
CA VAL A 296 12.99 12.79 7.67
C VAL A 296 12.17 11.51 7.86
N GLU A 297 11.37 11.10 6.86
CA GLU A 297 10.67 9.82 6.85
C GLU A 297 11.64 8.65 6.93
N PHE A 298 12.63 8.61 6.03
CA PHE A 298 13.56 7.49 5.94
C PHE A 298 14.46 7.38 7.17
N CYS A 299 14.95 8.48 7.73
CA CYS A 299 15.72 8.43 8.98
C CYS A 299 14.92 7.78 10.12
N GLN A 300 13.66 8.16 10.31
CA GLN A 300 12.81 7.57 11.35
C GLN A 300 12.45 6.10 11.05
N MET A 301 12.12 5.76 9.80
CA MET A 301 11.84 4.36 9.41
C MET A 301 13.02 3.44 9.69
N LEU A 302 14.24 3.89 9.43
CA LEU A 302 15.46 3.13 9.72
C LEU A 302 15.59 2.87 11.22
N CYS A 303 15.40 3.88 12.08
CA CYS A 303 15.44 3.71 13.54
C CYS A 303 14.37 2.72 14.02
N VAL A 304 13.12 2.91 13.59
CA VAL A 304 11.99 2.05 13.99
C VAL A 304 12.26 0.60 13.60
N LEU A 305 12.64 0.34 12.36
CA LEU A 305 12.93 -1.02 11.90
C LEU A 305 14.18 -1.59 12.57
N ASN A 306 15.19 -0.78 12.87
CA ASN A 306 16.38 -1.24 13.60
C ASN A 306 16.06 -1.76 15.00
N ARG A 307 15.06 -1.19 15.66
CA ARG A 307 14.57 -1.63 16.98
C ARG A 307 13.55 -2.77 16.91
N LEU A 308 13.00 -3.08 15.73
CA LEU A 308 11.92 -4.04 15.53
C LEU A 308 12.34 -5.20 14.60
N PRO A 309 13.08 -6.21 15.10
CA PRO A 309 13.67 -7.27 14.27
C PRO A 309 12.63 -8.12 13.53
N ASN A 310 11.47 -8.38 14.14
CA ASN A 310 10.38 -9.13 13.48
C ASN A 310 9.87 -8.40 12.25
N TYR A 311 9.78 -7.07 12.31
CA TYR A 311 9.37 -6.23 11.18
C TYR A 311 10.44 -6.14 10.10
N LYS A 312 11.74 -6.16 10.46
CA LYS A 312 12.83 -6.32 9.48
C LYS A 312 12.67 -7.63 8.73
N LYS A 313 12.42 -8.72 9.45
CA LYS A 313 12.27 -10.05 8.87
C LYS A 313 11.03 -10.11 7.97
N PHE A 314 9.91 -9.57 8.43
CA PHE A 314 8.71 -9.41 7.61
C PHE A 314 9.00 -8.60 6.33
N LEU A 315 9.65 -7.44 6.45
CA LEU A 315 10.00 -6.60 5.30
C LEU A 315 10.85 -7.36 4.28
N HIS A 316 11.81 -8.18 4.73
CA HIS A 316 12.59 -9.07 3.86
C HIS A 316 11.72 -10.12 3.16
N ASN A 317 10.89 -10.83 3.92
CA ASN A 317 10.02 -11.87 3.37
C ASN A 317 9.03 -11.31 2.35
N GLN A 318 8.54 -10.09 2.56
CA GLN A 318 7.67 -9.37 1.63
C GLN A 318 8.43 -8.70 0.48
N LYS A 319 9.75 -8.94 0.36
CA LYS A 319 10.64 -8.39 -0.67
C LYS A 319 10.59 -6.85 -0.72
N GLY A 320 10.47 -6.25 0.46
CA GLY A 320 10.30 -4.82 0.69
C GLY A 320 11.57 -4.05 1.04
N CYS A 321 12.69 -4.72 1.34
CA CYS A 321 13.90 -4.06 1.85
C CYS A 321 14.39 -2.91 0.97
N GLY A 322 14.35 -3.09 -0.36
CA GLY A 322 14.78 -2.05 -1.31
C GLY A 322 13.88 -0.81 -1.38
N ARG A 323 12.75 -0.80 -0.65
CA ARG A 323 11.83 0.34 -0.59
C ARG A 323 12.23 1.38 0.45
N ILE A 324 13.13 1.02 1.36
CA ILE A 324 13.61 1.91 2.42
C ILE A 324 15.08 2.19 2.17
N PRO A 325 15.42 3.38 1.66
CA PRO A 325 16.80 3.73 1.35
C PRO A 325 17.71 3.63 2.57
N GLY A 326 18.90 3.08 2.37
CA GLY A 326 19.87 2.87 3.45
C GLY A 326 19.53 1.71 4.38
N PHE A 327 18.41 1.01 4.18
CA PHE A 327 18.06 -0.15 5.00
C PHE A 327 19.04 -1.30 4.75
N GLN A 328 19.73 -1.70 5.82
CA GLN A 328 20.65 -2.84 5.80
C GLN A 328 19.87 -4.10 6.19
N CYS A 329 19.98 -5.13 5.35
CA CYS A 329 19.27 -6.39 5.55
C CYS A 329 20.24 -7.56 5.38
N ASP A 330 20.57 -8.20 6.51
CA ASP A 330 21.51 -9.32 6.54
C ASP A 330 21.04 -10.48 5.67
N ASP A 331 19.74 -10.79 5.69
CA ASP A 331 19.15 -11.82 4.86
C ASP A 331 19.33 -11.54 3.35
N CYS A 332 19.11 -10.29 2.91
CA CYS A 332 19.36 -9.89 1.52
C CYS A 332 20.85 -10.05 1.15
N ASP A 333 21.75 -9.70 2.04
CA ASP A 333 23.19 -9.77 1.78
C ASP A 333 23.69 -11.23 1.77
N GLU A 334 23.14 -12.10 2.59
CA GLU A 334 23.36 -13.53 2.51
C GLU A 334 22.83 -14.14 1.20
N GLU A 335 21.62 -13.78 0.78
CA GLU A 335 21.02 -14.23 -0.49
C GLU A 335 21.88 -13.81 -1.69
N LYS A 336 22.39 -12.58 -1.70
CA LYS A 336 23.33 -12.09 -2.73
C LYS A 336 24.63 -12.90 -2.74
N LYS A 337 25.22 -13.18 -1.57
CA LYS A 337 26.45 -13.98 -1.44
C LYS A 337 26.24 -15.38 -2.03
N LYS A 338 25.15 -16.06 -1.66
CA LYS A 338 24.77 -17.40 -2.18
C LYS A 338 24.63 -17.39 -3.71
N THR A 339 23.89 -16.43 -4.24
CA THR A 339 23.64 -16.29 -5.69
C THR A 339 24.94 -16.05 -6.47
N SER A 340 25.83 -15.20 -5.95
CA SER A 340 27.13 -14.93 -6.57
C SER A 340 28.07 -16.15 -6.58
N GLY A 341 28.00 -17.00 -5.55
CA GLY A 341 28.75 -18.26 -5.45
C GLY A 341 28.30 -19.29 -6.48
N ILE A 342 26.98 -19.43 -6.66
CA ILE A 342 26.37 -20.32 -7.66
C ILE A 342 26.71 -19.86 -9.08
N GLN A 343 26.63 -18.56 -9.37
CA GLN A 343 27.01 -18.03 -10.69
C GLN A 343 28.49 -18.27 -11.01
N LYS A 344 29.39 -18.17 -10.02
CA LYS A 344 30.81 -18.49 -10.17
C LYS A 344 31.05 -19.99 -10.41
N SER A 345 30.31 -20.88 -9.75
CA SER A 345 30.43 -22.34 -9.97
C SER A 345 29.91 -22.75 -11.35
N MET A 346 28.77 -22.19 -11.79
CA MET A 346 28.20 -22.46 -13.11
C MET A 346 29.10 -21.94 -14.26
N LYS A 347 29.77 -20.79 -14.08
CA LYS A 347 30.78 -20.31 -15.05
C LYS A 347 32.00 -21.24 -15.13
N LYS A 348 32.49 -21.76 -13.99
CA LYS A 348 33.58 -22.75 -13.99
C LYS A 348 33.20 -24.05 -14.69
N LEU A 349 31.96 -24.53 -14.50
CA LEU A 349 31.44 -25.73 -15.18
C LEU A 349 31.30 -25.52 -16.71
N LYS A 350 30.82 -24.35 -17.16
CA LYS A 350 30.73 -24.02 -18.60
C LYS A 350 32.10 -23.90 -19.28
N ILE A 351 33.12 -23.39 -18.57
CA ILE A 351 34.50 -23.31 -19.09
C ILE A 351 35.14 -24.70 -19.18
N ALA A 352 34.85 -25.61 -18.23
CA ALA A 352 35.34 -26.98 -18.26
C ALA A 352 34.68 -27.83 -19.38
N GLY A 353 33.41 -27.56 -19.71
CA GLY A 353 32.68 -28.23 -20.78
C GLY A 353 33.04 -27.77 -22.20
N SER A 354 33.63 -26.58 -22.36
CA SER A 354 34.03 -26.02 -23.67
C SER A 354 35.48 -26.38 -24.08
N ARG A 355 36.19 -27.17 -23.27
CA ARG A 355 37.57 -27.63 -23.51
C ARG A 355 37.63 -29.14 -23.84
N ARG A 356 36.59 -29.70 -24.44
CA ARG A 356 36.60 -31.08 -24.96
C ARG A 356 36.37 -31.08 -26.45
#